data_AF-A0AAV4Y752-F1
#
_entry.id   AF-A0AAV4Y752-F1
#
_cell.length_a   1.000
_cell.length_b   1.000
_cell.length_c   1.000
_cell.angle_alpha   90.00
_cell.angle_beta   90.00
_cell.angle_gamma   90.00
#
_symmetry.space_group_name_H-M   'P 1'
#
loop_
_entity.id
_entity.type
_entity.pdbx_description
1 polymer ?
#
loop_
_entity_poly.entity_id
_entity_poly.type
_entity_poly.pdbx_seq_one_letter_code
_entity_poly.pdbx_strand_id
1 'polypeptide(L)'
;MRKSKKLTVAITNIARNLEVTRNENGQYKFSGVFAKYIETILVGWKGDYELKFVKDEDLGTLDSTGNWSGQIGMVARGEADIAMSTISINAKELKSWTFPLHTPWTL
;
A
#
# COMPACT_ATOMS: atom_id res chain seq x y z
N MET A 1 -16.38 23.85 -3.05
CA MET A 1 -15.97 22.73 -2.17
C MET A 1 -15.18 21.73 -2.99
N ARG A 2 -13.89 21.51 -2.67
CA ARG A 2 -13.04 20.55 -3.39
C ARG A 2 -13.42 19.15 -2.87
N LYS A 3 -13.97 18.29 -3.73
CA LYS A 3 -14.32 16.91 -3.38
C LYS A 3 -13.04 16.22 -2.86
N SER A 4 -13.06 15.72 -1.63
CA SER A 4 -11.91 15.02 -1.06
C SER A 4 -11.54 13.85 -1.97
N LYS A 5 -10.25 13.73 -2.34
CA LYS A 5 -9.78 12.59 -3.10
C LYS A 5 -9.89 11.36 -2.19
N LYS A 6 -10.56 10.31 -2.67
CA LYS A 6 -10.60 9.01 -1.99
C LYS A 6 -9.20 8.39 -2.06
N LEU A 7 -8.68 7.89 -0.95
CA LEU A 7 -7.38 7.25 -0.88
C LEU A 7 -7.47 5.81 -1.41
N THR A 8 -6.74 5.49 -2.46
CA THR A 8 -6.66 4.12 -2.97
C THR A 8 -5.41 3.43 -2.43
N VAL A 9 -5.59 2.32 -1.72
CA VAL A 9 -4.50 1.57 -1.05
C VAL A 9 -4.34 0.20 -1.70
N ALA A 10 -3.15 -0.10 -2.21
CA ALA A 10 -2.81 -1.44 -2.70
C ALA A 10 -2.47 -2.37 -1.53
N ILE A 11 -3.15 -3.51 -1.46
CA ILE A 11 -3.00 -4.55 -0.43
C ILE A 11 -2.82 -5.92 -1.07
N THR A 12 -2.06 -6.78 -0.40
CA THR A 12 -1.78 -8.17 -0.74
C THR A 12 -1.85 -8.92 0.58
N ASN A 13 -2.50 -10.08 0.56
CA ASN A 13 -2.46 -10.91 1.74
C ASN A 13 -1.11 -11.61 1.80
N ILE A 14 -0.56 -11.67 3.01
CA ILE A 14 0.69 -12.33 3.32
C ILE A 14 0.38 -13.28 4.45
N ALA A 15 0.43 -14.57 4.16
CA ALA A 15 -0.04 -15.61 5.06
C ALA A 15 0.48 -15.38 6.50
N ARG A 16 -0.44 -15.44 7.48
CA ARG A 16 -0.18 -15.25 8.92
C ARG A 16 0.23 -13.84 9.36
N ASN A 17 0.67 -12.98 8.44
CA ASN A 17 1.21 -11.65 8.75
C ASN A 17 0.20 -10.53 8.49
N LEU A 18 -0.50 -10.59 7.36
CA LEU A 18 -1.51 -9.65 6.96
C LEU A 18 -2.57 -10.35 6.10
N GLU A 19 -3.79 -10.38 6.60
CA GLU A 19 -4.95 -10.87 5.89
C GLU A 19 -6.03 -9.79 5.97
N VAL A 20 -6.54 -9.41 4.80
CA VAL A 20 -7.63 -8.45 4.70
C VAL A 20 -8.72 -9.08 3.88
N THR A 21 -9.87 -9.30 4.51
CA THR A 21 -11.06 -9.84 3.85
C THR A 21 -12.16 -8.81 3.85
N ARG A 22 -13.02 -8.84 2.83
CA ARG A 22 -14.20 -7.97 2.76
C ARG A 22 -15.42 -8.79 3.13
N ASN A 23 -16.12 -8.38 4.20
CA ASN A 23 -17.35 -9.02 4.64
C ASN A 23 -18.51 -8.66 3.68
N GLU A 24 -19.63 -9.39 3.76
CA GLU A 24 -20.84 -9.17 2.95
C GLU A 24 -21.39 -7.73 3.08
N ASN A 25 -21.20 -7.11 4.26
CA ASN A 25 -21.59 -5.72 4.54
C ASN A 25 -20.65 -4.68 3.90
N GLY A 26 -19.66 -5.12 3.12
CA GLY A 26 -18.67 -4.26 2.46
C GLY A 26 -17.55 -3.75 3.37
N GLN A 27 -17.55 -4.11 4.65
CA GLN A 27 -16.53 -3.76 5.63
C GLN A 27 -15.28 -4.64 5.50
N TYR A 28 -14.11 -4.05 5.74
CA TYR A 28 -12.84 -4.77 5.74
C TYR A 28 -12.53 -5.33 7.13
N LYS A 29 -12.17 -6.61 7.19
CA LYS A 29 -11.67 -7.30 8.38
C LYS A 29 -10.18 -7.53 8.22
N PHE A 30 -9.41 -7.00 9.16
CA PHE A 30 -7.95 -7.09 9.21
C PHE A 30 -7.53 -8.14 10.24
N SER A 31 -6.72 -9.13 9.83
CA SER A 31 -6.16 -10.18 10.71
C SER A 31 -4.67 -10.40 10.45
N GLY A 32 -3.93 -10.77 11.49
CA GLY A 32 -2.48 -10.96 11.43
C GLY A 32 -1.71 -9.88 12.18
N VAL A 33 -0.40 -10.12 12.35
CA VAL A 33 0.49 -9.30 13.20
C VAL A 33 0.54 -7.84 12.75
N PHE A 34 0.60 -7.60 11.44
CA PHE A 34 0.71 -6.26 10.85
C PHE A 34 -0.64 -5.62 10.54
N ALA A 35 -1.71 -6.40 10.59
CA ALA A 35 -3.04 -5.96 10.20
C ALA A 35 -3.58 -4.86 11.12
N LYS A 36 -3.30 -4.95 12.43
CA LYS A 36 -3.73 -3.93 13.39
C LYS A 36 -3.06 -2.57 13.16
N TYR A 37 -1.81 -2.58 12.73
CA TYR A 37 -1.07 -1.36 12.39
C TYR A 37 -1.72 -0.64 11.19
N ILE A 38 -1.98 -1.39 10.11
CA ILE A 38 -2.61 -0.85 8.91
C ILE A 38 -4.03 -0.37 9.21
N GLU A 39 -4.82 -1.16 9.96
CA GLU A 39 -6.15 -0.76 10.41
C GLU A 39 -6.11 0.57 11.19
N THR A 40 -5.14 0.74 12.10
CA THR A 40 -5.01 1.97 12.90
C THR A 40 -4.71 3.19 12.02
N ILE A 41 -3.85 3.04 11.01
CA ILE A 41 -3.56 4.11 10.05
C ILE A 41 -4.81 4.50 9.26
N LEU A 42 -5.55 3.50 8.75
CA LEU A 42 -6.76 3.73 7.95
C LEU A 42 -7.91 4.30 8.78
N VAL A 43 -8.04 3.92 10.06
CA VAL A 43 -9.00 4.53 10.99
C VAL A 43 -8.60 5.97 11.33
N GLY A 44 -7.30 6.25 11.45
CA GLY A 44 -6.79 7.60 11.64
C GLY A 44 -6.95 8.51 10.41
N TRP A 45 -7.03 7.91 9.22
CA TRP A 45 -7.32 8.61 7.98
C TRP A 45 -8.78 9.12 8.00
N LYS A 46 -8.94 10.43 8.22
CA LYS A 46 -10.25 11.10 8.33
C LYS A 46 -11.03 11.22 7.00
N GLY A 47 -10.60 10.53 5.94
CA GLY A 47 -11.20 10.56 4.61
C GLY A 47 -11.68 9.19 4.15
N ASP A 48 -12.34 9.16 2.99
CA ASP A 48 -12.71 7.89 2.36
C ASP A 48 -11.46 7.16 1.83
N TYR A 49 -11.43 5.85 1.97
CA TYR A 49 -10.42 4.99 1.36
C TYR A 49 -11.04 3.78 0.66
N GLU A 50 -10.28 3.18 -0.25
CA GLU A 50 -10.57 1.87 -0.84
C GLU A 50 -9.33 1.01 -0.87
N LEU A 51 -9.53 -0.29 -0.67
CA LEU A 51 -8.47 -1.27 -0.78
C LEU A 51 -8.57 -1.96 -2.14
N LYS A 52 -7.47 -1.93 -2.89
CA LYS A 52 -7.28 -2.70 -4.12
C LYS A 52 -6.37 -3.88 -3.83
N PHE A 53 -6.88 -5.07 -4.10
CA PHE A 53 -6.15 -6.31 -3.87
C PHE A 53 -5.34 -6.65 -5.11
N VAL A 54 -4.05 -6.90 -4.91
CA VAL A 54 -3.23 -7.65 -5.86
C VAL A 54 -3.25 -9.13 -5.50
N LYS A 55 -2.67 -9.95 -6.37
CA LYS A 55 -2.40 -11.36 -6.09
C LYS A 55 -1.69 -11.50 -4.74
N ASP A 56 -2.10 -12.51 -3.97
CA ASP A 56 -1.50 -12.82 -2.67
C ASP A 56 0.02 -12.97 -2.79
N GLU A 57 0.73 -12.43 -1.79
CA GLU A 57 2.19 -12.36 -1.68
C GLU A 57 2.92 -11.56 -2.78
N ASP A 58 2.21 -10.91 -3.70
CA ASP A 58 2.83 -10.12 -4.78
C ASP A 58 3.12 -8.67 -4.33
N LEU A 59 4.25 -8.49 -3.65
CA LEU A 59 4.78 -7.15 -3.32
C LEU A 59 5.15 -6.37 -4.59
N GLY A 60 5.71 -7.05 -5.57
CA GLY A 60 6.18 -6.48 -6.82
C GLY A 60 7.64 -6.81 -7.10
N THR A 61 7.92 -7.12 -8.37
CA THR A 61 9.26 -7.39 -8.89
C THR A 61 9.57 -6.40 -10.00
N LEU A 62 10.80 -5.88 -10.02
CA LEU A 62 11.29 -5.05 -11.11
C LEU A 62 11.74 -5.95 -12.26
N ASP A 63 11.14 -5.78 -13.43
CA ASP A 63 11.56 -6.49 -14.63
C ASP A 63 12.77 -5.82 -15.31
N SER A 64 13.31 -6.48 -16.33
CA SER A 64 14.45 -5.97 -17.11
C SER A 64 14.16 -4.71 -17.91
N THR A 65 12.88 -4.35 -18.07
CA THR A 65 12.43 -3.15 -18.79
C THR A 65 12.24 -1.95 -17.87
N GLY A 66 12.42 -2.13 -16.56
CA GLY A 66 12.25 -1.08 -15.56
C GLY A 66 10.82 -0.94 -15.04
N ASN A 67 9.92 -1.88 -15.35
CA ASN A 67 8.55 -1.87 -14.87
C ASN A 67 8.39 -2.73 -13.61
N TRP A 68 7.61 -2.23 -12.65
CA TRP A 68 7.27 -2.96 -11.42
C TRP A 68 5.95 -3.73 -11.56
N SER A 69 5.92 -4.98 -11.09
CA SER A 69 4.70 -5.78 -10.89
C SER A 69 4.10 -5.58 -9.49
N GLY A 70 3.03 -6.30 -9.17
CA GLY A 70 2.49 -6.38 -7.81
C GLY A 70 1.99 -5.06 -7.23
N GLN A 71 1.99 -4.96 -5.89
CA GLN A 71 1.59 -3.75 -5.17
C GLN A 71 2.38 -2.52 -5.60
N ILE A 72 3.70 -2.66 -5.69
CA ILE A 72 4.61 -1.59 -6.09
C ILE A 72 4.26 -1.09 -7.49
N GLY A 73 3.99 -2.02 -8.41
CA GLY A 73 3.56 -1.72 -9.76
C GLY A 73 2.24 -0.95 -9.84
N MET A 74 1.27 -1.29 -9.00
CA MET A 74 0.00 -0.55 -8.95
C MET A 74 0.21 0.92 -8.60
N VAL A 75 1.09 1.19 -7.62
CA VAL A 75 1.39 2.58 -7.25
C VAL A 75 2.19 3.26 -8.37
N ALA A 76 3.15 2.56 -9.01
CA ALA A 76 3.96 3.12 -10.10
C ALA A 76 3.11 3.55 -11.30
N ARG A 77 2.05 2.78 -11.60
CA ARG A 77 1.10 3.07 -12.68
C ARG A 77 -0.01 4.05 -12.28
N GLY A 78 -0.02 4.54 -11.04
CA GLY A 78 -1.06 5.44 -10.53
C GLY A 78 -2.42 4.79 -10.27
N GLU A 79 -2.47 3.45 -10.21
CA GLU A 79 -3.68 2.68 -9.91
C GLU A 79 -4.02 2.69 -8.41
N ALA A 80 -3.02 2.97 -7.56
CA ALA A 80 -3.14 3.18 -6.13
C ALA A 80 -2.28 4.37 -5.68
N ASP A 81 -2.69 5.07 -4.62
CA ASP A 81 -1.94 6.19 -4.05
C ASP A 81 -0.81 5.69 -3.14
N ILE A 82 -1.04 4.61 -2.41
CA ILE A 82 -0.06 3.98 -1.50
C ILE A 82 -0.14 2.45 -1.57
N ALA A 83 0.97 1.78 -1.27
CA ALA A 83 1.01 0.33 -1.06
C ALA A 83 1.23 0.06 0.43
N MET A 84 0.43 -0.83 1.00
CA MET A 84 0.54 -1.23 2.40
C MET A 84 0.49 -2.75 2.52
N SER A 85 1.58 -3.32 3.01
CA SER A 85 1.74 -4.73 3.36
C SER A 85 2.91 -4.88 4.34
N THR A 86 3.39 -6.10 4.59
CA THR A 86 4.67 -6.29 5.27
C THR A 86 5.82 -5.87 4.35
N ILE A 87 6.02 -4.56 4.23
CA ILE A 87 7.07 -4.01 3.38
C ILE A 87 8.37 -4.12 4.16
N SER A 88 9.19 -5.09 3.79
CA SER A 88 10.60 -5.15 4.16
C SER A 88 11.33 -4.03 3.41
N ILE A 89 11.72 -2.96 4.10
CA ILE A 89 12.50 -1.88 3.48
C ILE A 89 13.89 -2.42 3.13
N ASN A 90 14.18 -2.66 1.84
CA ASN A 90 15.53 -2.93 1.37
C ASN A 90 16.16 -1.68 0.73
N ALA A 91 17.47 -1.50 0.87
CA ALA A 91 18.18 -0.31 0.41
C ALA A 91 18.13 -0.09 -1.13
N LYS A 92 17.81 -1.14 -1.89
CA LYS A 92 17.68 -1.09 -3.35
C LYS A 92 16.34 -0.52 -3.79
N GLU A 93 15.26 -0.86 -3.08
CA GLU A 93 13.89 -0.32 -3.25
C GLU A 93 13.79 1.12 -2.74
N LEU A 94 14.55 1.47 -1.70
CA LEU A 94 14.64 2.84 -1.15
C LEU A 94 15.08 3.89 -2.19
N LYS A 95 15.95 3.52 -3.13
CA LYS A 95 16.42 4.43 -4.19
C LYS A 95 15.39 4.69 -5.28
N SER A 96 14.40 3.81 -5.49
CA SER A 96 13.37 4.04 -6.52
C SER A 96 12.05 4.57 -5.96
N TRP A 97 11.88 4.61 -4.64
CA TRP A 97 10.59 4.87 -3.97
C TRP A 97 10.63 5.89 -2.82
N THR A 98 11.47 6.93 -2.91
CA THR A 98 11.59 7.89 -1.82
C THR A 98 10.31 8.71 -1.60
N PHE A 99 9.79 8.64 -0.37
CA PHE A 99 8.56 9.27 0.15
C PHE A 99 8.51 10.82 0.04
N PRO A 100 7.30 11.41 -0.01
CA PRO A 100 7.09 12.86 0.14
C PRO A 100 7.25 13.26 1.62
N LEU A 101 8.47 13.49 2.05
CA LEU A 101 8.75 14.32 3.22
C LEU A 101 9.70 15.43 2.76
N HIS A 102 9.15 16.64 2.69
CA HIS A 102 9.84 17.92 2.72
C HIS A 102 11.37 17.89 2.52
N THR A 103 11.86 18.38 1.38
CA THR A 103 13.17 19.05 1.34
C THR A 103 13.10 20.30 2.27
N PRO A 104 14.19 20.76 2.92
CA PRO A 104 15.45 21.08 2.24
C PRO A 104 16.76 20.75 3.00
N TRP A 105 17.86 20.84 2.23
CA TRP A 105 19.28 20.96 2.60
C TRP A 105 20.12 19.67 2.73
N THR A 106 20.84 19.37 1.65
CA THR A 106 22.28 19.11 1.72
C THR A 106 22.95 19.79 0.52
N LEU A 107 24.11 20.38 0.83
CA LEU A 107 24.95 21.30 0.06
C LEU A 107 25.44 20.75 -1.28
#